data_AF-A0AAE0WVC2-F1
#
_entry.id   AF-A0AAE0WVC2-F1
#
_cell.length_a   1.000
_cell.length_b   1.000
_cell.length_c   1.000
_cell.angle_alpha   90.00
_cell.angle_beta   90.00
_cell.angle_gamma   90.00
#
_symmetry.space_group_name_H-M   'P 1'
#
loop_
_entity.id
_entity.type
_entity.pdbx_description
1 polymer ?
#
loop_
_entity_poly.entity_id
_entity_poly.type
_entity_poly.pdbx_seq_one_letter_code
_entity_poly.pdbx_strand_id
1 'polypeptide(L)'
;MATYTIMDNSTSTLPPLPTYTIKPLPSLLPYISDAHLSLALPIVAYWGVSMIFHFIDEWDLFPQYRLHTPAEVLKRNHVSRWHVLRDVVIQQIIQTVFGLGLAFVDPPSTFGKEDYDVALWAQRIRLAERAVPAVLGMVGVDAAGLAKSVGSGHAMLGSVLLGGQYPDLMQTVVSNGQAIAAPASAQWELLAAKTIYHALIPVCQFLLAICIVDTWQYFLHRAMHMNKYLYTTFHSRHHRLYVPYAYGALYNHPVEGFALDTLGTGLAYLISGMTVRQSIWFFTMSTIKTVDDHCGYAFPWDPLQHLTSNNAGYHDVHHQSWGIKTNFSQPFFTFWDGLLGTKWVGGDVSARYERARLAARKKADAEKPLTQQHETAPEILPQKAAQQAAFSQKCVLADTSAAGGRNVLVEEAAEEVKARREVRRSPRKRVMTNSGLKGFADRVGESLHGKSSGVLSVDGGRR
;
A
#
# COMPACT_ATOMS: atom_id res chain seq x y z
N MET A 1 19.90 -4.51 37.90
CA MET A 1 19.24 -5.83 37.80
C MET A 1 18.09 -5.83 38.78
N ALA A 2 16.86 -6.01 38.32
CA ALA A 2 15.71 -6.20 39.19
C ALA A 2 15.32 -7.68 39.12
N THR A 3 15.54 -8.42 40.21
CA THR A 3 15.08 -9.80 40.35
C THR A 3 13.66 -9.72 40.90
N TYR A 4 12.66 -10.07 40.09
CA TYR A 4 11.28 -10.17 40.55
C TYR A 4 11.05 -11.56 41.12
N THR A 5 11.07 -11.68 42.44
CA THR A 5 10.73 -12.92 43.16
C THR A 5 9.21 -12.98 43.32
N ILE A 6 8.57 -14.01 42.78
CA ILE A 6 7.13 -14.23 42.97
C ILE A 6 6.86 -14.74 44.38
N MET A 7 5.82 -14.19 45.03
CA MET A 7 5.32 -14.66 46.31
C MET A 7 4.86 -16.12 46.22
N ASP A 8 5.40 -16.94 47.10
CA ASP A 8 5.05 -18.34 47.31
C ASP A 8 3.56 -18.48 47.65
N ASN A 9 2.80 -19.13 46.78
CA ASN A 9 1.42 -19.51 47.06
C ASN A 9 1.32 -21.04 46.97
N SER A 10 1.63 -21.68 48.09
CA SER A 10 1.69 -23.14 48.30
C SER A 10 0.37 -23.91 48.12
N THR A 11 -0.64 -23.29 47.51
CA THR A 11 -1.96 -23.86 47.21
C THR A 11 -2.34 -23.79 45.71
N SER A 12 -1.44 -23.31 44.86
CA SER A 12 -1.73 -23.15 43.43
C SER A 12 -1.79 -24.49 42.69
N THR A 13 -2.94 -24.80 42.08
CA THR A 13 -3.10 -25.94 41.14
C THR A 13 -2.46 -25.69 39.76
N LEU A 14 -1.85 -24.53 39.57
CA LEU A 14 -1.18 -24.14 38.34
C LEU A 14 0.32 -24.44 38.40
N PRO A 15 0.95 -24.81 37.27
CA PRO A 15 2.40 -24.95 37.19
C PRO A 15 3.10 -23.63 37.58
N PRO A 16 4.16 -23.65 38.41
CA PRO A 16 4.86 -22.44 38.82
C PRO A 16 5.53 -21.74 37.64
N LEU A 17 5.60 -20.41 37.69
CA LEU A 17 6.27 -19.61 36.66
C LEU A 17 7.78 -19.62 36.89
N PRO A 18 8.60 -19.76 35.83
CA PRO A 18 10.05 -19.72 35.96
C PRO A 18 10.52 -18.32 36.37
N THR A 19 11.64 -18.23 37.09
CA THR A 19 12.29 -16.94 37.32
C THR A 19 12.90 -16.42 36.02
N TYR A 20 13.01 -15.10 35.90
CA TYR A 20 13.56 -14.47 34.71
C TYR A 20 14.49 -13.31 35.07
N THR A 21 15.37 -12.95 34.15
CA THR A 21 16.24 -11.78 34.29
C THR A 21 16.29 -11.05 32.97
N ILE A 22 15.85 -9.79 32.99
CA ILE A 22 15.81 -8.95 31.80
C ILE A 22 17.22 -8.46 31.47
N LYS A 23 17.63 -8.62 30.21
CA LYS A 23 18.90 -8.14 29.68
C LYS A 23 18.66 -7.27 28.44
N PRO A 24 19.52 -6.27 28.15
CA PRO A 24 19.45 -5.52 26.90
C PRO A 24 19.56 -6.46 25.71
N LEU A 25 18.68 -6.29 24.72
CA LEU A 25 18.70 -7.09 23.50
C LEU A 25 19.89 -6.65 22.62
N PRO A 26 20.83 -7.55 22.28
CA PRO A 26 21.93 -7.22 21.38
C PRO A 26 21.39 -6.93 19.98
N SER A 27 21.98 -5.96 19.27
CA SER A 27 21.54 -5.60 17.92
C SER A 27 21.66 -6.77 16.93
N LEU A 28 20.76 -6.80 15.94
CA LEU A 28 20.76 -7.81 14.87
C LEU A 28 22.05 -7.78 14.05
N LEU A 29 22.57 -6.58 13.82
CA LEU A 29 23.82 -6.35 13.10
C LEU A 29 24.82 -5.67 14.03
N PRO A 30 26.10 -6.07 14.02
CA PRO A 30 27.08 -5.57 14.98
C PRO A 30 27.45 -4.09 14.78
N TYR A 31 27.13 -3.50 13.62
CA TYR A 31 27.53 -2.13 13.23
C TYR A 31 26.37 -1.13 13.17
N ILE A 32 25.13 -1.55 13.44
CA ILE A 32 23.96 -0.67 13.41
C ILE A 32 22.94 -1.14 14.44
N SER A 33 22.39 -0.19 15.23
CA SER A 33 21.34 -0.56 16.19
C SER A 33 20.03 -0.90 15.49
N ASP A 34 19.19 -1.73 16.11
CA ASP A 34 17.90 -2.14 15.54
C ASP A 34 17.00 -0.93 15.21
N ALA A 35 17.07 0.14 16.01
CA ALA A 35 16.35 1.39 15.75
C ALA A 35 16.88 2.14 14.52
N HIS A 36 18.19 2.20 14.28
CA HIS A 36 18.71 2.81 13.04
C HIS A 36 18.46 1.90 11.83
N LEU A 37 18.49 0.59 12.02
CA LEU A 37 18.18 -0.38 10.98
C LEU A 37 16.73 -0.28 10.52
N SER A 38 15.78 -0.07 11.44
CA SER A 38 14.35 0.11 11.11
C SER A 38 14.09 1.38 10.28
N LEU A 39 14.97 2.38 10.36
CA LEU A 39 14.90 3.60 9.56
C LEU A 39 15.62 3.45 8.21
N ALA A 40 16.79 2.81 8.21
CA ALA A 40 17.62 2.69 7.02
C ALA A 40 17.11 1.62 6.04
N LEU A 41 16.65 0.46 6.53
CA LEU A 41 16.30 -0.67 5.67
C LEU A 41 15.13 -0.37 4.71
N PRO A 42 14.03 0.31 5.13
CA PRO A 42 12.97 0.69 4.21
C PRO A 42 13.47 1.59 3.06
N ILE A 43 14.39 2.52 3.33
CA ILE A 43 14.99 3.39 2.30
C ILE A 43 15.84 2.58 1.32
N VAL A 44 16.67 1.66 1.84
CA VAL A 44 17.49 0.76 1.01
C VAL A 44 16.60 -0.12 0.15
N ALA A 45 15.53 -0.69 0.73
CA ALA A 45 14.58 -1.51 -0.01
C ALA A 45 13.81 -0.72 -1.07
N TYR A 46 13.38 0.52 -0.74
CA TYR A 46 12.73 1.42 -1.69
C TYR A 46 13.58 1.60 -2.94
N TRP A 47 14.83 2.03 -2.77
CA TRP A 47 15.73 2.28 -3.90
C TRP A 47 16.17 1.00 -4.58
N GLY A 48 16.46 -0.07 -3.84
CA GLY A 48 16.84 -1.36 -4.39
C GLY A 48 15.77 -1.92 -5.33
N VAL A 49 14.53 -2.02 -4.86
CA VAL A 49 13.39 -2.52 -5.67
C VAL A 49 13.07 -1.54 -6.80
N SER A 50 13.08 -0.23 -6.53
CA SER A 50 12.81 0.75 -7.58
C SER A 50 13.83 0.71 -8.71
N MET A 51 15.11 0.49 -8.41
CA MET A 51 16.15 0.39 -9.43
C MET A 51 16.05 -0.91 -10.22
N ILE A 52 15.62 -2.02 -9.61
CA ILE A 52 15.32 -3.25 -10.35
C ILE A 52 14.28 -2.98 -11.44
N PHE A 53 13.14 -2.38 -11.09
CA PHE A 53 12.11 -2.03 -12.08
C PHE A 53 12.58 -0.95 -13.06
N HIS A 54 13.40 0.00 -12.62
CA HIS A 54 13.98 1.00 -13.53
C HIS A 54 14.88 0.36 -14.58
N PHE A 55 15.72 -0.62 -14.22
CA PHE A 55 16.55 -1.35 -15.18
C PHE A 55 15.72 -2.25 -16.10
N ILE A 56 14.66 -2.87 -15.59
CA ILE A 56 13.69 -3.60 -16.42
C ILE A 56 13.10 -2.66 -17.49
N ASP A 57 12.74 -1.43 -17.11
CA ASP A 57 12.18 -0.44 -18.02
C ASP A 57 13.19 0.06 -19.06
N GLU A 58 14.38 0.47 -18.62
CA GLU A 58 15.41 1.07 -19.49
C GLU A 58 16.00 0.07 -20.49
N TRP A 59 16.09 -1.21 -20.11
CA TRP A 59 16.54 -2.29 -21.01
C TRP A 59 15.41 -2.98 -21.77
N ASP A 60 14.19 -2.47 -21.67
CA ASP A 60 12.99 -3.01 -22.31
C ASP A 60 12.78 -4.52 -22.03
N LEU A 61 13.03 -4.94 -20.80
CA LEU A 61 12.83 -6.32 -20.36
C LEU A 61 11.33 -6.57 -20.13
N PHE A 62 10.84 -7.68 -20.63
CA PHE A 62 9.46 -8.15 -20.47
C PHE A 62 8.34 -7.15 -20.88
N PRO A 63 8.40 -6.57 -22.08
CA PRO A 63 7.44 -5.55 -22.53
C PRO A 63 5.99 -6.07 -22.60
N GLN A 64 5.78 -7.39 -22.66
CA GLN A 64 4.46 -8.02 -22.63
C GLN A 64 3.69 -7.82 -21.32
N TYR A 65 4.39 -7.59 -20.20
CA TYR A 65 3.78 -7.39 -18.87
C TYR A 65 3.72 -5.92 -18.46
N ARG A 66 4.31 -5.03 -19.25
CA ARG A 66 4.27 -3.58 -19.00
C ARG A 66 2.85 -3.06 -19.23
N LEU A 67 2.36 -2.17 -18.36
CA LEU A 67 1.03 -1.56 -18.49
C LEU A 67 0.99 -0.50 -19.60
N HIS A 68 1.97 0.41 -19.59
CA HIS A 68 2.08 1.55 -20.51
C HIS A 68 3.36 1.53 -21.33
N THR A 69 3.37 2.11 -22.53
CA THR A 69 4.58 2.19 -23.36
C THR A 69 5.54 3.29 -22.87
N PRO A 70 6.86 3.19 -23.14
CA PRO A 70 7.82 4.24 -22.77
C PRO A 70 7.46 5.63 -23.34
N ALA A 71 6.89 5.66 -24.55
CA ALA A 71 6.40 6.89 -25.16
C ALA A 71 5.24 7.53 -24.37
N GLU A 72 4.36 6.72 -23.77
CA GLU A 72 3.29 7.21 -22.89
C GLU A 72 3.87 7.74 -21.58
N VAL A 73 4.84 7.04 -20.97
CA VAL A 73 5.53 7.51 -19.76
C VAL A 73 6.14 8.89 -19.99
N LEU A 74 6.85 9.09 -21.11
CA LEU A 74 7.52 10.35 -21.44
C LEU A 74 6.55 11.48 -21.80
N LYS A 75 5.46 11.18 -22.51
CA LYS A 75 4.55 12.21 -23.03
C LYS A 75 3.40 12.57 -22.08
N ARG A 76 2.97 11.66 -21.20
CA ARG A 76 1.80 11.85 -20.33
C ARG A 76 2.17 12.32 -18.92
N ASN A 77 3.39 12.06 -18.46
CA ASN A 77 3.84 12.56 -17.17
C ASN A 77 4.16 14.06 -17.25
N HIS A 78 3.62 14.83 -16.32
CA HIS A 78 3.74 16.29 -16.27
C HIS A 78 4.90 16.78 -15.40
N VAL A 79 5.78 15.87 -14.97
CA VAL A 79 6.91 16.16 -14.08
C VAL A 79 8.16 15.42 -14.54
N SER A 80 9.32 16.09 -14.45
CA SER A 80 10.62 15.48 -14.74
C SER A 80 11.06 14.51 -13.65
N ARG A 81 11.82 13.47 -14.02
CA ARG A 81 12.41 12.49 -13.08
C ARG A 81 13.22 13.14 -11.94
N TRP A 82 13.93 14.25 -12.20
CA TRP A 82 14.69 14.97 -11.16
C TRP A 82 13.82 15.53 -10.04
N HIS A 83 12.68 16.15 -10.38
CA HIS A 83 11.74 16.65 -9.39
C HIS A 83 11.14 15.53 -8.55
N VAL A 84 10.89 14.37 -9.16
CA VAL A 84 10.43 13.18 -8.45
C VAL A 84 11.47 12.69 -7.46
N LEU A 85 12.72 12.50 -7.92
CA LEU A 85 13.84 12.10 -7.06
C LEU A 85 14.00 13.05 -5.85
N ARG A 86 14.01 14.36 -6.09
CA ARG A 86 14.12 15.37 -5.03
C ARG A 86 13.01 15.23 -3.99
N ASP A 87 11.76 15.14 -4.43
CA ASP A 87 10.61 15.11 -3.53
C ASP A 87 10.54 13.79 -2.74
N VAL A 88 10.93 12.66 -3.36
CA VAL A 88 11.09 11.37 -2.66
C VAL A 88 12.16 11.44 -1.57
N VAL A 89 13.31 12.07 -1.85
CA VAL A 89 14.37 12.26 -0.84
C VAL A 89 13.86 13.13 0.32
N ILE A 90 13.12 14.20 0.03
CA ILE A 90 12.48 15.03 1.08
C ILE A 90 11.52 14.19 1.93
N GLN A 91 10.71 13.34 1.30
CA GLN A 91 9.78 12.45 2.00
C GLN A 91 10.52 11.45 2.91
N GLN A 92 11.62 10.87 2.44
CA GLN A 92 12.46 9.96 3.23
C GLN A 92 13.14 10.66 4.41
N ILE A 93 13.54 11.93 4.25
CA ILE A 93 14.05 12.75 5.37
C ILE A 93 12.96 12.95 6.43
N ILE A 94 11.73 13.31 6.01
CA ILE A 94 10.59 13.49 6.92
C ILE A 94 10.27 12.18 7.66
N GLN A 95 10.21 11.05 6.94
CA GLN A 95 10.01 9.72 7.52
C GLN A 95 11.10 9.37 8.53
N THR A 96 12.36 9.65 8.21
CA THR A 96 13.50 9.39 9.10
C THR A 96 13.42 10.23 10.37
N VAL A 97 13.12 11.53 10.26
CA VAL A 97 12.97 12.42 11.42
C VAL A 97 11.83 11.97 12.33
N PHE A 98 10.68 11.61 11.76
CA PHE A 98 9.55 11.09 12.54
C PHE A 98 9.90 9.75 13.21
N GLY A 99 10.55 8.84 12.48
CA GLY A 99 10.97 7.55 13.01
C GLY A 99 12.04 7.66 14.12
N LEU A 100 12.94 8.63 14.05
CA LEU A 100 13.84 8.97 15.16
C LEU A 100 13.06 9.44 16.39
N GLY A 101 11.98 10.20 16.18
CA GLY A 101 11.05 10.59 17.24
C GLY A 101 10.37 9.39 17.90
N LEU A 102 9.89 8.42 17.12
CA LEU A 102 9.33 7.16 17.65
C LEU A 102 10.38 6.35 18.43
N ALA A 103 11.58 6.20 17.86
CA ALA A 103 12.66 5.46 18.50
C ALA A 103 13.11 6.07 19.84
N PHE A 104 12.91 7.38 20.04
CA PHE A 104 13.18 8.05 21.31
C PHE A 104 12.12 7.74 22.40
N VAL A 105 10.88 7.48 21.98
CA VAL A 105 9.78 7.14 22.87
C VAL A 105 9.78 5.65 23.21
N ASP A 106 10.31 4.82 22.33
CA ASP A 106 10.36 3.38 22.54
C ASP A 106 11.24 3.00 23.73
N PRO A 107 10.77 2.10 24.62
CA PRO A 107 11.60 1.57 25.68
C PRO A 107 12.75 0.74 25.07
N PRO A 108 13.91 0.65 25.77
CA PRO A 108 15.00 -0.19 25.32
C PRO A 108 14.53 -1.63 25.10
N SER A 109 14.87 -2.18 23.93
CA SER A 109 14.57 -3.58 23.62
C SER A 109 15.33 -4.51 24.57
N THR A 110 14.63 -5.48 25.15
CA THR A 110 15.18 -6.41 26.13
C THR A 110 14.74 -7.85 25.84
N PHE A 111 15.47 -8.81 26.40
CA PHE A 111 15.20 -10.25 26.30
C PHE A 111 15.41 -10.94 27.65
N GLY A 112 15.03 -12.21 27.73
CA GLY A 112 15.22 -13.06 28.91
C GLY A 112 13.94 -13.29 29.72
N LYS A 113 12.78 -12.87 29.22
CA LYS A 113 11.43 -13.08 29.81
C LYS A 113 10.58 -14.06 29.01
N GLU A 114 11.11 -14.62 27.93
CA GLU A 114 10.37 -15.45 26.97
C GLU A 114 9.82 -16.72 27.62
N ASP A 115 10.63 -17.46 28.39
CA ASP A 115 10.19 -18.67 29.09
C ASP A 115 9.10 -18.37 30.13
N TYR A 116 9.20 -17.22 30.80
CA TYR A 116 8.18 -16.75 31.73
C TYR A 116 6.86 -16.44 31.01
N ASP A 117 6.91 -15.70 29.91
CA ASP A 117 5.72 -15.33 29.15
C ASP A 117 5.06 -16.55 28.49
N VAL A 118 5.84 -17.52 28.01
CA VAL A 118 5.34 -18.81 27.51
C VAL A 118 4.68 -19.60 28.65
N ALA A 119 5.31 -19.71 29.82
CA ALA A 119 4.70 -20.39 30.96
C ALA A 119 3.41 -19.69 31.42
N LEU A 120 3.35 -18.36 31.35
CA LEU A 120 2.15 -17.59 31.64
C LEU A 120 1.02 -17.92 30.66
N TRP A 121 1.32 -18.09 29.37
CA TRP A 121 0.33 -18.56 28.40
C TRP A 121 -0.12 -20.00 28.66
N ALA A 122 0.79 -20.89 29.07
CA ALA A 122 0.43 -22.26 29.46
C ALA A 122 -0.52 -22.26 30.67
N GLN A 123 -0.28 -21.40 31.68
CA GLN A 123 -1.23 -21.20 32.77
C GLN A 123 -2.59 -20.68 32.29
N ARG A 124 -2.62 -19.74 31.33
CA ARG A 124 -3.87 -19.23 30.75
C ARG A 124 -4.65 -20.32 30.01
N ILE A 125 -3.97 -21.20 29.28
CA ILE A 125 -4.58 -22.37 28.64
C ILE A 125 -5.17 -23.31 29.70
N ARG A 126 -4.38 -23.65 30.72
CA ARG A 126 -4.84 -24.46 31.87
C ARG A 126 -6.06 -23.87 32.56
N LEU A 127 -6.10 -22.54 32.71
CA LEU A 127 -7.26 -21.84 33.27
C LEU A 127 -8.47 -21.89 32.34
N ALA A 128 -8.27 -21.78 31.02
CA ALA A 128 -9.34 -21.90 30.03
C ALA A 128 -9.95 -23.30 30.01
N GLU A 129 -9.17 -24.35 30.25
CA GLU A 129 -9.67 -25.72 30.37
C GLU A 129 -10.73 -25.87 31.46
N ARG A 130 -10.70 -25.05 32.52
CA ARG A 130 -11.72 -25.09 33.59
C ARG A 130 -13.14 -24.80 33.10
N ALA A 131 -13.29 -24.17 31.93
CA ALA A 131 -14.59 -23.95 31.31
C ALA A 131 -15.14 -25.20 30.61
N VAL A 132 -14.30 -26.19 30.27
CA VAL A 132 -14.66 -27.38 29.48
C VAL A 132 -15.84 -28.15 30.09
N PRO A 133 -15.85 -28.51 31.40
CA PRO A 133 -16.97 -29.22 31.99
C PRO A 133 -18.29 -28.44 31.90
N ALA A 134 -18.23 -27.12 32.13
CA ALA A 134 -19.41 -26.26 32.06
C ALA A 134 -19.95 -26.15 30.62
N VAL A 135 -19.06 -25.99 29.64
CA VAL A 135 -19.42 -25.91 28.22
C VAL A 135 -20.04 -27.21 27.72
N LEU A 136 -19.47 -28.36 28.08
CA LEU A 136 -20.05 -29.67 27.77
C LEU A 136 -21.41 -29.88 28.46
N GLY A 137 -21.54 -29.44 29.71
CA GLY A 137 -22.80 -29.48 30.45
C GLY A 137 -23.92 -28.69 29.77
N MET A 138 -23.62 -27.54 29.13
CA MET A 138 -24.61 -26.74 28.39
C MET A 138 -25.25 -27.49 27.22
N VAL A 139 -24.56 -28.49 26.65
CA VAL A 139 -25.07 -29.34 25.58
C VAL A 139 -25.49 -30.74 26.05
N GLY A 140 -25.64 -30.92 27.37
CA GLY A 140 -26.10 -32.17 27.98
C GLY A 140 -25.04 -33.27 28.08
N VAL A 141 -23.76 -32.94 27.92
CA VAL A 141 -22.65 -33.91 27.99
C VAL A 141 -22.03 -33.90 29.40
N ASP A 142 -22.07 -35.04 30.09
CA ASP A 142 -21.34 -35.23 31.36
C ASP A 142 -19.85 -35.41 31.10
N ALA A 143 -19.08 -34.36 31.36
CA ALA A 143 -17.64 -34.36 31.15
C ALA A 143 -16.90 -35.38 32.03
N ALA A 144 -17.38 -35.64 33.26
CA ALA A 144 -16.74 -36.60 34.16
C ALA A 144 -17.01 -38.05 33.71
N GLY A 145 -18.24 -38.34 33.28
CA GLY A 145 -18.58 -39.61 32.65
C GLY A 145 -17.78 -39.84 31.37
N LEU A 146 -17.67 -38.82 30.51
CA LEU A 146 -16.89 -38.90 29.28
C LEU A 146 -15.41 -39.13 29.56
N ALA A 147 -14.82 -38.42 30.52
CA ALA A 147 -13.42 -38.61 30.92
C ALA A 147 -13.11 -40.05 31.35
N LYS A 148 -14.05 -40.71 32.06
CA LYS A 148 -13.92 -42.13 32.44
C LYS A 148 -13.97 -43.07 31.23
N SER A 149 -14.77 -42.74 30.21
CA SER A 149 -14.95 -43.57 29.02
C SER A 149 -13.77 -43.56 28.04
N VAL A 150 -12.97 -42.48 28.06
CA VAL A 150 -11.84 -42.24 27.13
C VAL A 150 -10.64 -43.18 27.39
N GLY A 151 -10.63 -43.86 28.55
CA GLY A 151 -9.67 -44.92 28.89
C GLY A 151 -8.26 -44.40 29.21
N SER A 152 -7.41 -45.27 29.78
CA SER A 152 -6.05 -44.90 30.20
C SER A 152 -5.11 -44.54 29.05
N GLY A 153 -5.38 -45.01 27.83
CA GLY A 153 -4.61 -44.68 26.62
C GLY A 153 -4.69 -43.21 26.21
N HIS A 154 -5.64 -42.44 26.75
CA HIS A 154 -5.87 -41.03 26.45
C HIS A 154 -5.98 -40.19 27.74
N ALA A 155 -5.16 -40.49 28.74
CA ALA A 155 -5.20 -39.82 30.05
C ALA A 155 -5.18 -38.28 29.96
N MET A 156 -4.41 -37.71 29.03
CA MET A 156 -4.36 -36.25 28.81
C MET A 156 -5.71 -35.67 28.38
N LEU A 157 -6.44 -36.36 27.51
CA LEU A 157 -7.79 -35.93 27.09
C LEU A 157 -8.77 -36.03 28.27
N GLY A 158 -8.66 -37.09 29.09
CA GLY A 158 -9.42 -37.21 30.33
C GLY A 158 -9.19 -36.03 31.28
N SER A 159 -7.95 -35.59 31.45
CA SER A 159 -7.60 -34.42 32.27
C SER A 159 -8.15 -33.10 31.73
N VAL A 160 -8.15 -32.90 30.41
CA VAL A 160 -8.79 -31.73 29.77
C VAL A 160 -10.29 -31.73 30.03
N LEU A 161 -10.97 -32.87 29.84
CA LEU A 161 -12.40 -33.03 30.10
C LEU A 161 -12.77 -32.75 31.55
N LEU A 162 -11.88 -33.06 32.49
CA LEU A 162 -12.03 -32.75 33.92
C LEU A 162 -11.63 -31.31 34.29
N GLY A 163 -11.50 -30.42 33.31
CA GLY A 163 -11.24 -29.00 33.54
C GLY A 163 -9.76 -28.67 33.75
N GLY A 164 -8.87 -29.43 33.12
CA GLY A 164 -7.42 -29.26 33.23
C GLY A 164 -6.86 -29.75 34.57
N GLN A 165 -7.44 -30.82 35.11
CA GLN A 165 -6.92 -31.47 36.33
C GLN A 165 -5.95 -32.59 35.94
N TYR A 166 -4.67 -32.36 36.22
CA TYR A 166 -3.58 -33.30 35.90
C TYR A 166 -2.90 -33.77 37.20
N PRO A 167 -3.49 -34.71 37.96
CA PRO A 167 -2.99 -35.10 39.28
C PRO A 167 -1.61 -35.77 39.22
N ASP A 168 -1.33 -36.52 38.15
CA ASP A 168 -0.07 -37.26 37.98
C ASP A 168 1.03 -36.42 37.33
N LEU A 169 0.70 -35.20 36.89
CA LEU A 169 1.62 -34.34 36.16
C LEU A 169 2.28 -33.35 37.13
N MET A 170 3.32 -33.85 37.79
CA MET A 170 4.10 -33.10 38.77
C MET A 170 5.56 -32.96 38.31
N GLN A 171 6.22 -31.91 38.76
CA GLN A 171 7.64 -31.64 38.58
C GLN A 171 8.26 -31.27 39.92
N THR A 172 9.56 -31.48 40.06
CA THR A 172 10.32 -31.00 41.22
C THR A 172 10.87 -29.62 40.92
N VAL A 173 10.52 -28.64 41.76
CA VAL A 173 11.01 -27.27 41.65
C VAL A 173 11.80 -26.92 42.91
N VAL A 174 12.94 -26.26 42.74
CA VAL A 174 13.73 -25.78 43.87
C VAL A 174 13.19 -24.41 44.28
N SER A 175 12.56 -24.34 45.45
CA SER A 175 12.13 -23.08 46.07
C SER A 175 12.90 -22.89 47.37
N ASN A 176 13.55 -21.74 47.57
CA ASN A 176 14.35 -21.43 48.76
C ASN A 176 15.40 -22.51 49.12
N GLY A 177 16.01 -23.14 48.10
CA GLY A 177 17.02 -24.19 48.29
C GLY A 177 16.47 -25.57 48.67
N GLN A 178 15.14 -25.74 48.71
CA GLN A 178 14.48 -27.03 48.95
C GLN A 178 13.76 -27.51 47.70
N ALA A 179 13.86 -28.82 47.43
CA ALA A 179 13.12 -29.48 46.35
C ALA A 179 11.67 -29.73 46.78
N ILE A 180 10.72 -29.12 46.09
CA ILE A 180 9.28 -29.22 46.36
C ILE A 180 8.60 -29.79 45.11
N ALA A 181 7.63 -30.69 45.30
CA ALA A 181 6.78 -31.16 44.21
C ALA A 181 5.74 -30.09 43.85
N ALA A 182 5.66 -29.71 42.59
CA ALA A 182 4.73 -28.71 42.07
C ALA A 182 4.05 -29.24 40.78
N PRO A 183 2.86 -28.73 40.41
CA PRO A 183 2.23 -29.11 39.15
C PRO A 183 3.14 -28.80 37.94
N ALA A 184 3.09 -29.64 36.91
CA ALA A 184 3.75 -29.42 35.64
C ALA A 184 2.74 -29.08 34.53
N SER A 185 3.19 -28.31 33.54
CA SER A 185 2.41 -28.04 32.33
C SER A 185 2.42 -29.27 31.43
N ALA A 186 1.27 -29.57 30.80
CA ALA A 186 1.21 -30.62 29.81
C ALA A 186 2.03 -30.21 28.58
N GLN A 187 2.61 -31.20 27.88
CA GLN A 187 3.44 -30.92 26.71
C GLN A 187 2.66 -30.16 25.62
N TRP A 188 1.39 -30.50 25.43
CA TRP A 188 0.52 -29.82 24.47
C TRP A 188 0.18 -28.39 24.91
N GLU A 189 0.01 -28.12 26.21
CA GLU A 189 -0.19 -26.76 26.74
C GLU A 189 1.03 -25.89 26.45
N LEU A 190 2.23 -26.43 26.68
CA LEU A 190 3.48 -25.72 26.39
C LEU A 190 3.68 -25.49 24.88
N LEU A 191 3.35 -26.47 24.04
CA LEU A 191 3.42 -26.31 22.59
C LEU A 191 2.43 -25.25 22.10
N ALA A 192 1.19 -25.29 22.59
CA ALA A 192 0.18 -24.29 22.28
C ALA A 192 0.60 -22.91 22.79
N ALA A 193 1.12 -22.80 24.01
CA ALA A 193 1.62 -21.55 24.57
C ALA A 193 2.78 -20.95 23.75
N LYS A 194 3.76 -21.79 23.34
CA LYS A 194 4.84 -21.37 22.43
C LYS A 194 4.30 -20.90 21.09
N THR A 195 3.31 -21.61 20.54
CA THR A 195 2.67 -21.23 19.28
C THR A 195 1.94 -19.89 19.41
N ILE A 196 1.20 -19.68 20.50
CA ILE A 196 0.53 -18.41 20.77
C ILE A 196 1.57 -17.29 20.87
N TYR A 197 2.60 -17.47 21.69
CA TYR A 197 3.58 -16.44 21.98
C TYR A 197 4.47 -16.09 20.78
N HIS A 198 5.06 -17.09 20.13
CA HIS A 198 6.04 -16.87 19.06
C HIS A 198 5.43 -16.68 17.67
N ALA A 199 4.20 -17.16 17.43
CA ALA A 199 3.58 -17.10 16.11
C ALA A 199 2.28 -16.29 16.12
N LEU A 200 1.28 -16.70 16.91
CA LEU A 200 -0.06 -16.10 16.82
C LEU A 200 -0.07 -14.63 17.21
N ILE A 201 0.59 -14.24 18.31
CA ILE A 201 0.68 -12.85 18.74
C ILE A 201 1.32 -11.99 17.64
N PRO A 202 2.55 -12.27 17.16
CA PRO A 202 3.13 -11.54 16.03
C PRO A 202 2.21 -11.47 14.81
N VAL A 203 1.61 -12.59 14.39
CA VAL A 203 0.69 -12.60 13.23
C VAL A 203 -0.49 -11.66 13.46
N CYS A 204 -1.13 -11.72 14.63
CA CYS A 204 -2.23 -10.82 14.99
C CYS A 204 -1.78 -9.34 15.00
N GLN A 205 -0.56 -9.04 15.46
CA GLN A 205 -0.01 -7.69 15.43
C GLN A 205 0.17 -7.18 13.99
N PHE A 206 0.74 -8.01 13.09
CA PHE A 206 0.87 -7.68 11.68
C PHE A 206 -0.48 -7.49 10.99
N LEU A 207 -1.43 -8.38 11.21
CA LEU A 207 -2.78 -8.25 10.66
C LEU A 207 -3.48 -6.98 11.17
N LEU A 208 -3.37 -6.68 12.46
CA LEU A 208 -3.91 -5.44 13.03
C LEU A 208 -3.27 -4.21 12.40
N ALA A 209 -1.94 -4.19 12.24
CA ALA A 209 -1.23 -3.09 11.60
C ALA A 209 -1.65 -2.91 10.13
N ILE A 210 -1.79 -3.99 9.36
CA ILE A 210 -2.32 -3.95 7.98
C ILE A 210 -3.73 -3.34 7.95
N CYS A 211 -4.63 -3.81 8.82
CA CYS A 211 -5.99 -3.27 8.92
C CYS A 211 -5.99 -1.76 9.23
N ILE A 212 -5.13 -1.31 10.14
CA ILE A 212 -5.01 0.11 10.48
C ILE A 212 -4.50 0.91 9.27
N VAL A 213 -3.44 0.45 8.61
CA VAL A 213 -2.85 1.14 7.45
C VAL A 213 -3.85 1.22 6.29
N ASP A 214 -4.47 0.11 5.90
CA ASP A 214 -5.45 0.08 4.81
C ASP A 214 -6.63 1.01 5.10
N THR A 215 -7.14 1.00 6.34
CA THR A 215 -8.23 1.87 6.76
C THR A 215 -7.82 3.33 6.70
N TRP A 216 -6.67 3.65 7.30
CA TRP A 216 -6.14 5.00 7.36
C TRP A 216 -5.93 5.56 5.96
N GLN A 217 -5.19 4.85 5.11
CA GLN A 217 -4.87 5.30 3.77
C GLN A 217 -6.11 5.39 2.89
N TYR A 218 -7.01 4.40 2.91
CA TYR A 218 -8.24 4.46 2.11
C TYR A 218 -9.06 5.73 2.40
N PHE A 219 -9.35 6.03 3.67
CA PHE A 219 -10.21 7.16 4.01
C PHE A 219 -9.55 8.51 3.72
N LEU A 220 -8.25 8.66 4.01
CA LEU A 220 -7.52 9.89 3.71
C LEU A 220 -7.36 10.07 2.20
N HIS A 221 -7.00 9.03 1.47
CA HIS A 221 -6.84 9.07 0.02
C HIS A 221 -8.16 9.43 -0.66
N ARG A 222 -9.26 8.76 -0.29
CA ARG A 222 -10.60 9.11 -0.76
C ARG A 222 -10.98 10.55 -0.40
N ALA A 223 -10.73 10.99 0.83
CA ALA A 223 -11.01 12.37 1.22
C ALA A 223 -10.24 13.38 0.35
N MET A 224 -8.98 13.10 0.03
CA MET A 224 -8.18 13.94 -0.84
C MET A 224 -8.72 14.01 -2.27
N HIS A 225 -9.30 12.94 -2.81
CA HIS A 225 -9.95 12.96 -4.12
C HIS A 225 -11.33 13.62 -4.14
N MET A 226 -12.10 13.42 -3.07
CA MET A 226 -13.50 13.87 -3.02
C MET A 226 -13.61 15.34 -2.60
N ASN A 227 -12.60 15.89 -1.94
CA ASN A 227 -12.53 17.30 -1.58
C ASN A 227 -11.64 18.08 -2.57
N LYS A 228 -12.22 19.07 -3.25
CA LYS A 228 -11.51 19.90 -4.24
C LYS A 228 -10.25 20.55 -3.69
N TYR A 229 -10.31 21.11 -2.48
CA TYR A 229 -9.15 21.80 -1.87
C TYR A 229 -8.02 20.82 -1.57
N LEU A 230 -8.34 19.67 -0.97
CA LEU A 230 -7.35 18.65 -0.64
C LEU A 230 -6.69 18.09 -1.91
N TYR A 231 -7.48 17.84 -2.95
CA TYR A 231 -6.97 17.39 -4.24
C TYR A 231 -6.01 18.41 -4.85
N THR A 232 -6.47 19.64 -5.09
CA THR A 232 -5.66 20.63 -5.83
C THR A 232 -4.42 21.07 -5.08
N THR A 233 -4.45 21.04 -3.75
CA THR A 233 -3.34 21.52 -2.91
C THR A 233 -2.29 20.42 -2.69
N PHE A 234 -2.73 19.19 -2.43
CA PHE A 234 -1.87 18.11 -2.00
C PHE A 234 -1.78 17.02 -3.08
N HIS A 235 -2.87 16.29 -3.27
CA HIS A 235 -2.86 15.01 -3.98
C HIS A 235 -2.71 15.12 -5.50
N SER A 236 -3.07 16.26 -6.09
CA SER A 236 -2.86 16.52 -7.52
C SER A 236 -1.39 16.51 -7.91
N ARG A 237 -0.46 16.65 -6.94
CA ARG A 237 0.99 16.48 -7.18
C ARG A 237 1.31 15.03 -7.54
N HIS A 238 0.82 14.09 -6.75
CA HIS A 238 1.00 12.66 -6.99
C HIS A 238 0.50 12.26 -8.39
N HIS A 239 -0.72 12.72 -8.75
CA HIS A 239 -1.34 12.51 -10.07
C HIS A 239 -0.69 13.27 -11.24
N ARG A 240 0.40 14.03 -11.03
CA ARG A 240 1.24 14.51 -12.15
C ARG A 240 2.01 13.36 -12.80
N LEU A 241 2.20 12.27 -12.07
CA LEU A 241 2.66 10.98 -12.57
C LEU A 241 1.48 10.17 -13.09
N TYR A 242 0.93 10.60 -14.22
CA TYR A 242 -0.19 9.94 -14.87
C TYR A 242 0.09 8.47 -15.22
N VAL A 243 1.33 8.16 -15.61
CA VAL A 243 1.83 6.81 -15.80
C VAL A 243 2.81 6.52 -14.66
N PRO A 244 2.38 5.78 -13.62
CA PRO A 244 3.22 5.43 -12.49
C PRO A 244 4.46 4.64 -12.90
N TYR A 245 5.53 4.82 -12.13
CA TYR A 245 6.74 4.01 -12.21
C TYR A 245 7.36 3.87 -10.81
N ALA A 246 8.16 2.83 -10.60
CA ALA A 246 8.56 2.33 -9.29
C ALA A 246 9.14 3.39 -8.32
N TYR A 247 10.19 4.12 -8.70
CA TYR A 247 10.78 5.16 -7.82
C TYR A 247 9.92 6.43 -7.68
N GLY A 248 8.78 6.51 -8.39
CA GLY A 248 7.78 7.55 -8.23
C GLY A 248 6.74 7.27 -7.14
N ALA A 249 6.80 6.11 -6.48
CA ALA A 249 5.78 5.67 -5.53
C ALA A 249 5.58 6.61 -4.33
N LEU A 250 6.64 7.31 -3.89
CA LEU A 250 6.57 8.31 -2.81
C LEU A 250 6.57 9.76 -3.33
N TYR A 251 6.22 9.98 -4.60
CA TYR A 251 6.12 11.32 -5.18
C TYR A 251 4.87 12.06 -4.72
N ASN A 252 4.89 12.52 -3.47
CA ASN A 252 3.72 13.10 -2.81
C ASN A 252 4.00 14.55 -2.40
N HIS A 253 2.94 15.31 -2.07
CA HIS A 253 3.14 16.55 -1.33
C HIS A 253 3.71 16.22 0.07
N PRO A 254 4.70 16.92 0.63
CA PRO A 254 5.31 16.56 1.93
C PRO A 254 4.29 16.35 3.07
N VAL A 255 3.28 17.22 3.16
CA VAL A 255 2.18 17.10 4.14
C VAL A 255 1.35 15.84 3.92
N GLU A 256 1.07 15.51 2.66
CA GLU A 256 0.31 14.32 2.29
C GLU A 256 1.11 13.05 2.55
N GLY A 257 2.36 13.00 2.10
CA GLY A 257 3.22 11.85 2.37
C GLY A 257 3.44 11.65 3.86
N PHE A 258 3.58 12.72 4.64
CA PHE A 258 3.60 12.62 6.10
C PHE A 258 2.28 12.01 6.64
N ALA A 259 1.12 12.49 6.19
CA ALA A 259 -0.17 12.01 6.69
C ALA A 259 -0.48 10.56 6.27
N LEU A 260 -0.28 10.21 5.00
CA LEU A 260 -0.61 8.90 4.42
C LEU A 260 0.46 7.84 4.72
N ASP A 261 1.72 8.16 4.45
CA ASP A 261 2.80 7.18 4.40
C ASP A 261 3.51 7.03 5.76
N THR A 262 3.64 8.14 6.50
CA THR A 262 4.43 8.19 7.75
C THR A 262 3.56 8.04 9.01
N LEU A 263 2.53 8.88 9.15
CA LEU A 263 1.73 8.94 10.36
C LEU A 263 0.86 7.69 10.51
N GLY A 264 0.23 7.23 9.42
CA GLY A 264 -0.60 6.02 9.43
C GLY A 264 0.17 4.76 9.82
N THR A 265 1.37 4.58 9.26
CA THR A 265 2.25 3.44 9.58
C THR A 265 2.84 3.54 10.99
N GLY A 266 3.16 4.76 11.46
CA GLY A 266 3.56 5.02 12.84
C GLY A 266 2.47 4.69 13.86
N LEU A 267 1.21 5.07 13.59
CA LEU A 267 0.07 4.69 14.44
C LEU A 267 -0.16 3.19 14.45
N ALA A 268 -0.05 2.53 13.28
CA ALA A 268 -0.16 1.08 13.19
C ALA A 268 0.91 0.36 14.02
N TYR A 269 2.16 0.84 13.99
CA TYR A 269 3.24 0.34 14.84
C TYR A 269 2.92 0.44 16.34
N LEU A 270 2.52 1.63 16.79
CA LEU A 270 2.22 1.88 18.20
C LEU A 270 1.02 1.08 18.70
N ILE A 271 -0.08 1.07 17.94
CA ILE A 271 -1.35 0.43 18.35
C ILE A 271 -1.23 -1.09 18.31
N SER A 272 -0.50 -1.66 17.35
CA SER A 272 -0.26 -3.10 17.30
C SER A 272 0.69 -3.60 18.38
N GLY A 273 1.42 -2.70 19.05
CA GLY A 273 2.41 -3.06 20.07
C GLY A 273 3.55 -3.90 19.52
N MET A 274 3.87 -3.73 18.24
CA MET A 274 5.00 -4.40 17.61
C MET A 274 6.31 -3.99 18.27
N THR A 275 7.24 -4.92 18.32
CA THR A 275 8.64 -4.65 18.65
C THR A 275 9.34 -3.92 17.52
N VAL A 276 10.44 -3.24 17.83
CA VAL A 276 11.32 -2.61 16.83
C VAL A 276 11.76 -3.61 15.76
N ARG A 277 12.00 -4.88 16.12
CA ARG A 277 12.39 -5.91 15.13
C ARG A 277 11.25 -6.30 14.20
N GLN A 278 10.01 -6.36 14.70
CA GLN A 278 8.84 -6.59 13.87
C GLN A 278 8.61 -5.39 12.94
N SER A 279 8.86 -4.16 13.41
CA SER A 279 8.70 -2.96 12.58
C SER A 279 9.73 -2.86 11.45
N ILE A 280 10.96 -3.37 11.63
CA ILE A 280 11.94 -3.53 10.52
C ILE A 280 11.29 -4.30 9.36
N TRP A 281 10.69 -5.46 9.65
CA TRP A 281 10.01 -6.26 8.63
C TRP A 281 8.77 -5.57 8.08
N PHE A 282 7.90 -5.06 8.95
CA PHE A 282 6.64 -4.45 8.55
C PHE A 282 6.84 -3.22 7.65
N PHE A 283 7.70 -2.27 8.04
CA PHE A 283 7.98 -1.08 7.25
C PHE A 283 8.70 -1.40 5.94
N THR A 284 9.65 -2.34 5.96
CA THR A 284 10.36 -2.75 4.75
C THR A 284 9.40 -3.40 3.74
N MET A 285 8.59 -4.37 4.17
CA MET A 285 7.64 -5.05 3.30
C MET A 285 6.54 -4.11 2.80
N SER A 286 6.05 -3.19 3.64
CA SER A 286 5.10 -2.16 3.23
C SER A 286 5.69 -1.25 2.16
N THR A 287 6.96 -0.85 2.32
CA THR A 287 7.67 -0.01 1.35
C THR A 287 7.86 -0.73 0.01
N ILE A 288 8.27 -2.00 0.04
CA ILE A 288 8.38 -2.81 -1.17
C ILE A 288 7.02 -2.91 -1.86
N LYS A 289 5.95 -3.13 -1.09
CA LYS A 289 4.58 -3.19 -1.62
C LYS A 289 4.15 -1.89 -2.30
N THR A 290 4.41 -0.74 -1.67
CA THR A 290 4.11 0.56 -2.26
C THR A 290 4.87 0.77 -3.57
N VAL A 291 6.14 0.36 -3.65
CA VAL A 291 6.93 0.42 -4.89
C VAL A 291 6.36 -0.51 -5.97
N ASP A 292 5.99 -1.74 -5.60
CA ASP A 292 5.36 -2.72 -6.50
C ASP A 292 4.03 -2.20 -7.08
N ASP A 293 3.18 -1.57 -6.25
CA ASP A 293 1.92 -0.96 -6.69
C ASP A 293 2.09 0.17 -7.72
N HIS A 294 3.29 0.72 -7.83
CA HIS A 294 3.63 1.77 -8.78
C HIS A 294 4.58 1.29 -9.88
N CYS A 295 4.95 0.01 -9.90
CA CYS A 295 6.07 -0.44 -10.73
C CYS A 295 5.81 -0.34 -12.23
N GLY A 296 4.54 -0.28 -12.65
CA GLY A 296 4.14 -0.19 -14.05
C GLY A 296 4.12 -1.55 -14.78
N TYR A 297 4.27 -2.65 -14.05
CA TYR A 297 4.28 -4.02 -14.57
C TYR A 297 3.26 -4.91 -13.83
N ALA A 298 2.59 -5.77 -14.58
CA ALA A 298 1.72 -6.81 -14.05
C ALA A 298 2.34 -8.18 -14.33
N PHE A 299 3.31 -8.58 -13.50
CA PHE A 299 3.99 -9.87 -13.67
C PHE A 299 3.12 -11.02 -13.15
N PRO A 300 2.97 -12.11 -13.91
CA PRO A 300 2.13 -13.23 -13.50
C PRO A 300 2.73 -14.05 -12.35
N TRP A 301 4.00 -13.82 -12.00
CA TRP A 301 4.71 -14.47 -10.89
C TRP A 301 5.05 -13.54 -9.73
N ASP A 302 4.57 -12.29 -9.73
CA ASP A 302 4.83 -11.38 -8.61
C ASP A 302 4.02 -11.81 -7.38
N PRO A 303 4.66 -12.29 -6.30
CA PRO A 303 3.93 -12.76 -5.13
C PRO A 303 3.13 -11.65 -4.42
N LEU A 304 3.56 -10.39 -4.49
CA LEU A 304 2.88 -9.28 -3.81
C LEU A 304 1.57 -8.92 -4.51
N GLN A 305 1.54 -9.00 -5.83
CA GLN A 305 0.34 -8.76 -6.64
C GLN A 305 -0.71 -9.88 -6.52
N HIS A 306 -0.32 -11.07 -6.03
CA HIS A 306 -1.21 -12.20 -5.77
C HIS A 306 -1.62 -12.35 -4.31
N LEU A 307 -0.74 -12.00 -3.37
CA LEU A 307 -1.02 -12.08 -1.93
C LEU A 307 -2.01 -11.02 -1.47
N THR A 308 -2.06 -9.89 -2.17
CA THR A 308 -2.86 -8.72 -1.82
C THR A 308 -3.75 -8.34 -3.00
N SER A 309 -4.91 -7.74 -2.74
CA SER A 309 -5.87 -7.47 -3.81
C SER A 309 -5.65 -6.12 -4.49
N ASN A 310 -4.92 -5.19 -3.86
CA ASN A 310 -4.38 -4.01 -4.53
C ASN A 310 -3.06 -4.39 -5.22
N ASN A 311 -2.87 -3.94 -6.46
CA ASN A 311 -1.67 -4.22 -7.26
C ASN A 311 -1.44 -3.10 -8.27
N ALA A 312 -0.34 -3.20 -9.03
CA ALA A 312 0.05 -2.22 -10.04
C ALA A 312 -1.07 -1.88 -11.04
N GLY A 313 -1.83 -2.88 -11.52
CA GLY A 313 -2.93 -2.64 -12.45
C GLY A 313 -4.12 -1.94 -11.80
N TYR A 314 -4.48 -2.33 -10.58
CA TYR A 314 -5.58 -1.73 -9.83
C TYR A 314 -5.30 -0.25 -9.50
N HIS A 315 -4.06 0.04 -9.09
CA HIS A 315 -3.61 1.39 -8.78
C HIS A 315 -3.38 2.23 -10.05
N ASP A 316 -2.89 1.65 -11.14
CA ASP A 316 -2.74 2.39 -12.40
C ASP A 316 -4.09 2.94 -12.89
N VAL A 317 -5.16 2.13 -12.84
CA VAL A 317 -6.53 2.58 -13.17
C VAL A 317 -6.90 3.86 -12.43
N HIS A 318 -6.53 3.96 -11.16
CA HIS A 318 -6.78 5.13 -10.33
C HIS A 318 -6.04 6.38 -10.83
N HIS A 319 -4.79 6.25 -11.29
CA HIS A 319 -4.02 7.35 -11.89
C HIS A 319 -4.58 7.83 -13.24
N GLN A 320 -5.35 6.98 -13.92
CA GLN A 320 -5.98 7.37 -15.17
C GLN A 320 -7.09 8.40 -14.94
N SER A 321 -7.17 9.41 -15.80
CA SER A 321 -8.20 10.46 -15.77
C SER A 321 -9.64 9.93 -15.73
N TRP A 322 -9.88 8.73 -16.25
CA TRP A 322 -11.19 8.08 -16.23
C TRP A 322 -11.44 7.27 -14.94
N GLY A 323 -10.41 6.84 -14.21
CA GLY A 323 -10.50 6.08 -12.96
C GLY A 323 -10.16 6.89 -11.69
N ILE A 324 -9.80 8.17 -11.81
CA ILE A 324 -9.37 9.07 -10.73
C ILE A 324 -10.34 9.26 -9.55
N LYS A 325 -11.59 8.79 -9.66
CA LYS A 325 -12.57 8.81 -8.55
C LYS A 325 -12.98 7.42 -8.11
N THR A 326 -12.15 6.43 -8.38
CA THR A 326 -12.34 5.02 -8.03
C THR A 326 -11.04 4.42 -7.53
N ASN A 327 -11.09 3.20 -6.97
CA ASN A 327 -9.91 2.43 -6.56
C ASN A 327 -9.02 3.19 -5.55
N PHE A 328 -9.60 3.67 -4.45
CA PHE A 328 -8.86 4.45 -3.45
C PHE A 328 -8.03 3.59 -2.48
N SER A 329 -8.27 2.28 -2.45
CA SER A 329 -7.60 1.39 -1.49
C SER A 329 -6.13 1.21 -1.81
N GLN A 330 -5.29 1.41 -0.80
CA GLN A 330 -3.86 1.18 -0.81
C GLN A 330 -3.39 1.01 0.66
N PRO A 331 -2.27 0.31 0.91
CA PRO A 331 -1.45 -0.39 -0.06
C PRO A 331 -1.81 -1.88 -0.23
N PHE A 332 -2.54 -2.52 0.70
CA PHE A 332 -2.71 -3.98 0.67
C PHE A 332 -4.03 -4.42 0.04
N PHE A 333 -5.18 -4.18 0.69
CA PHE A 333 -6.45 -4.79 0.28
C PHE A 333 -7.48 -3.77 -0.20
N THR A 334 -8.29 -4.19 -1.17
CA THR A 334 -9.30 -3.37 -1.86
C THR A 334 -10.69 -3.52 -1.25
N PHE A 335 -10.80 -4.06 -0.03
CA PHE A 335 -12.10 -4.38 0.56
C PHE A 335 -12.92 -3.11 0.85
N TRP A 336 -12.27 -1.99 1.20
CA TRP A 336 -12.95 -0.72 1.42
C TRP A 336 -13.62 -0.19 0.16
N ASP A 337 -12.95 -0.30 -0.99
CA ASP A 337 -13.57 0.05 -2.28
C ASP A 337 -14.78 -0.83 -2.61
N GLY A 338 -14.73 -2.12 -2.26
CA GLY A 338 -15.86 -3.04 -2.41
C GLY A 338 -17.01 -2.67 -1.47
N LEU A 339 -16.71 -2.44 -0.20
CA LEU A 339 -17.70 -2.13 0.84
C LEU A 339 -18.41 -0.80 0.59
N LEU A 340 -17.70 0.20 0.08
CA LEU A 340 -18.22 1.56 -0.11
C LEU A 340 -18.55 1.88 -1.57
N GLY A 341 -18.49 0.90 -2.46
CA GLY A 341 -18.88 1.03 -3.87
C GLY A 341 -18.00 2.00 -4.67
N THR A 342 -16.72 2.09 -4.35
CA THR A 342 -15.75 2.95 -5.05
C THR A 342 -14.78 2.19 -5.95
N LYS A 343 -14.99 0.88 -6.14
CA LYS A 343 -14.26 0.09 -7.12
C LYS A 343 -14.61 0.53 -8.55
N TRP A 344 -13.62 0.56 -9.43
CA TRP A 344 -13.83 0.80 -10.86
C TRP A 344 -14.70 -0.29 -11.49
N VAL A 345 -15.72 0.12 -12.24
CA VAL A 345 -16.69 -0.77 -12.91
C VAL A 345 -16.74 -0.58 -14.43
N GLY A 346 -15.89 0.27 -15.01
CA GLY A 346 -15.98 0.69 -16.41
C GLY A 346 -15.47 -0.29 -17.47
N GLY A 347 -15.56 -1.59 -17.20
CA GLY A 347 -15.27 -2.67 -18.15
C GLY A 347 -13.78 -2.98 -18.35
N ASP A 348 -13.48 -3.72 -19.43
CA ASP A 348 -12.13 -4.18 -19.77
C ASP A 348 -11.19 -3.00 -20.07
N VAL A 349 -10.13 -2.90 -19.26
CA VAL A 349 -9.11 -1.88 -19.36
C VAL A 349 -8.11 -2.22 -20.48
N SER A 350 -7.94 -3.50 -20.82
CA SER A 350 -7.02 -3.99 -21.84
C SER A 350 -7.26 -3.29 -23.18
N ALA A 351 -8.53 -3.19 -23.60
CA ALA A 351 -8.92 -2.50 -24.82
C ALA A 351 -8.56 -1.00 -24.81
N ARG A 352 -8.63 -0.33 -23.65
CA ARG A 352 -8.24 1.08 -23.50
C ARG A 352 -6.72 1.23 -23.62
N TYR A 353 -5.96 0.35 -22.97
CA TYR A 353 -4.51 0.35 -23.08
C TYR A 353 -4.05 0.04 -24.50
N GLU A 354 -4.65 -0.94 -25.18
CA GLU A 354 -4.32 -1.24 -26.58
C GLU A 354 -4.55 -0.04 -27.51
N ARG A 355 -5.69 0.64 -27.37
CA ARG A 355 -5.98 1.87 -28.14
C ARG A 355 -4.93 2.96 -27.86
N ALA A 356 -4.55 3.16 -26.60
CA ALA A 356 -3.55 4.14 -26.20
C ALA A 356 -2.17 3.81 -26.79
N ARG A 357 -1.76 2.52 -26.74
CA ARG A 357 -0.53 2.01 -27.38
C ARG A 357 -0.52 2.25 -28.88
N LEU A 358 -1.61 1.93 -29.57
CA LEU A 358 -1.73 2.15 -31.02
C LEU A 358 -1.65 3.64 -31.37
N ALA A 359 -2.29 4.51 -30.58
CA ALA A 359 -2.22 5.96 -30.76
C ALA A 359 -0.80 6.50 -30.51
N ALA A 360 -0.10 6.00 -29.49
CA ALA A 360 1.28 6.36 -29.18
C ALA A 360 2.24 5.93 -30.31
N ARG A 361 2.09 4.70 -30.82
CA ARG A 361 2.85 4.20 -31.99
C ARG A 361 2.63 5.06 -33.23
N LYS A 362 1.37 5.34 -33.58
CA LYS A 362 1.04 6.23 -34.71
C LYS A 362 1.68 7.61 -34.57
N LYS A 363 1.69 8.20 -33.36
CA LYS A 363 2.36 9.48 -33.12
C LYS A 363 3.88 9.38 -33.24
N ALA A 364 4.50 8.31 -32.73
CA ALA A 364 5.94 8.09 -32.85
C ALA A 364 6.37 7.89 -34.32
N ASP A 365 5.58 7.16 -35.11
CA ASP A 365 5.84 6.97 -36.54
C ASP A 365 5.63 8.26 -37.35
N ALA A 366 4.69 9.12 -36.95
CA ALA A 366 4.49 10.43 -37.56
C ALA A 366 5.59 11.45 -37.20
N GLU A 367 6.31 11.25 -36.10
CA GLU A 367 7.41 12.12 -35.63
C GLU A 367 8.79 11.69 -36.14
N LYS A 368 8.92 10.53 -36.83
CA LYS A 368 10.17 10.11 -37.47
C LYS A 368 10.55 11.10 -38.59
N PRO A 369 11.79 11.63 -38.62
CA PRO A 369 12.22 12.54 -39.68
C PRO A 369 12.22 11.85 -41.05
N LEU A 370 11.88 12.61 -42.08
CA LEU A 370 11.75 12.22 -43.51
C LEU A 370 13.01 11.61 -44.16
N THR A 371 14.07 11.33 -43.42
CA THR A 371 15.34 10.80 -43.94
C THR A 371 15.38 9.27 -44.11
N GLN A 372 14.32 8.52 -43.79
CA GLN A 372 14.25 7.06 -43.98
C GLN A 372 13.00 6.58 -44.77
N GLN A 373 12.31 7.46 -45.50
CA GLN A 373 11.14 7.08 -46.31
C GLN A 373 11.43 6.79 -47.79
N HIS A 374 12.71 6.62 -48.17
CA HIS A 374 13.07 6.12 -49.49
C HIS A 374 13.53 4.66 -49.40
N GLU A 375 12.60 3.75 -49.11
CA GLU A 375 12.64 2.39 -49.64
C GLU A 375 11.23 1.77 -49.51
N THR A 376 10.53 1.78 -50.64
CA THR A 376 9.26 1.09 -50.93
C THR A 376 8.03 1.44 -50.08
N ALA A 377 7.35 2.53 -50.43
CA ALA A 377 5.95 2.73 -50.04
C ALA A 377 5.03 1.90 -50.97
N PRO A 378 4.14 1.04 -50.45
CA PRO A 378 3.08 0.44 -51.26
C PRO A 378 2.01 1.50 -51.57
N GLU A 379 1.59 1.56 -52.82
CA GLU A 379 0.61 2.51 -53.34
C GLU A 379 -0.76 2.30 -52.67
N ILE A 380 -1.17 3.26 -51.82
CA ILE A 380 -2.48 3.23 -51.15
C ILE A 380 -3.53 3.68 -52.17
N LEU A 381 -4.27 2.72 -52.72
CA LEU A 381 -5.45 2.97 -53.56
C LEU A 381 -6.56 3.66 -52.72
N PRO A 382 -6.89 4.94 -52.99
CA PRO A 382 -7.82 5.74 -52.17
C PRO A 382 -9.22 5.12 -52.02
N GLN A 383 -9.63 4.32 -53.01
CA GLN A 383 -10.93 3.66 -53.01
C GLN A 383 -11.08 2.58 -51.92
N LYS A 384 -10.01 1.84 -51.57
CA LYS A 384 -10.08 0.81 -50.52
C LYS A 384 -10.23 1.41 -49.13
N ALA A 385 -9.53 2.50 -48.83
CA ALA A 385 -9.63 3.20 -47.56
C ALA A 385 -11.03 3.83 -47.37
N ALA A 386 -11.59 4.42 -48.43
CA ALA A 386 -12.94 4.97 -48.41
C ALA A 386 -14.03 3.88 -48.23
N GLN A 387 -13.85 2.72 -48.89
CA GLN A 387 -14.76 1.58 -48.75
C GLN A 387 -14.70 0.96 -47.34
N GLN A 388 -13.51 0.85 -46.75
CA GLN A 388 -13.33 0.31 -45.42
C GLN A 388 -13.90 1.25 -44.35
N ALA A 389 -13.72 2.56 -44.49
CA ALA A 389 -14.36 3.56 -43.63
C ALA A 389 -15.90 3.53 -43.73
N ALA A 390 -16.43 3.40 -44.95
CA ALA A 390 -17.87 3.29 -45.18
C ALA A 390 -18.47 1.98 -44.61
N PHE A 391 -17.71 0.88 -44.63
CA PHE A 391 -18.11 -0.39 -44.03
C PHE A 391 -18.13 -0.31 -42.50
N SER A 392 -17.10 0.28 -41.89
CA SER A 392 -17.03 0.53 -40.44
C SER A 392 -18.20 1.40 -39.96
N GLN A 393 -18.52 2.49 -40.69
CA GLN A 393 -19.66 3.35 -40.37
C GLN A 393 -21.00 2.61 -40.45
N LYS A 394 -21.17 1.71 -41.43
CA LYS A 394 -22.38 0.88 -41.55
C LYS A 394 -22.51 -0.13 -40.40
N CYS A 395 -21.42 -0.74 -39.94
CA CYS A 395 -21.45 -1.63 -38.76
C CYS A 395 -21.82 -0.89 -37.47
N VAL A 396 -21.33 0.33 -37.27
CA VAL A 396 -21.65 1.15 -36.08
C VAL A 396 -23.09 1.65 -36.09
N LEU A 397 -23.67 1.90 -37.28
CA LEU A 397 -25.06 2.30 -37.44
C LEU A 397 -26.07 1.13 -37.33
N ALA A 398 -25.60 -0.12 -37.46
CA ALA A 398 -26.42 -1.33 -37.33
C ALA A 398 -26.56 -1.82 -35.88
N ASP A 399 -25.79 -1.26 -34.94
CA ASP A 399 -25.90 -1.57 -33.51
C ASP A 399 -27.10 -0.82 -32.90
N THR A 400 -28.19 -1.56 -32.66
CA THR A 400 -29.43 -1.04 -32.06
C THR A 400 -29.47 -1.17 -30.53
N SER A 401 -28.36 -1.53 -29.88
CA SER A 401 -28.31 -1.53 -28.42
C SER A 401 -28.42 -0.11 -27.86
N ALA A 402 -29.07 0.05 -26.70
CA ALA A 402 -29.38 1.36 -26.10
C ALA A 402 -28.14 2.20 -25.69
N ALA A 403 -26.93 1.75 -26.02
CA ALA A 403 -25.66 2.41 -25.78
C ALA A 403 -25.01 2.94 -27.08
N GLY A 404 -25.72 3.82 -27.79
CA GLY A 404 -25.09 5.05 -28.29
C GLY A 404 -24.19 5.00 -29.53
N GLY A 405 -24.32 4.06 -30.47
CA GLY A 405 -23.55 4.09 -31.73
C GLY A 405 -23.68 5.43 -32.50
N ARG A 406 -24.85 6.09 -32.45
CA ARG A 406 -25.05 7.45 -32.99
C ARG A 406 -24.34 8.55 -32.19
N ASN A 407 -24.25 8.41 -30.87
CA ASN A 407 -23.57 9.40 -30.01
C ASN A 407 -22.05 9.33 -30.21
N VAL A 408 -21.50 8.13 -30.41
CA VAL A 408 -20.08 7.92 -30.73
C VAL A 408 -19.70 8.60 -32.04
N LEU A 409 -20.53 8.48 -33.08
CA LEU A 409 -20.26 9.15 -34.37
C LEU A 409 -20.33 10.68 -34.29
N VAL A 410 -21.22 11.21 -33.44
CA VAL A 410 -21.33 12.66 -33.20
C VAL A 410 -20.14 13.18 -32.40
N GLU A 411 -19.67 12.41 -31.42
CA GLU A 411 -18.50 12.74 -30.59
C GLU A 411 -17.20 12.66 -31.41
N GLU A 412 -17.02 11.62 -32.24
CA GLU A 412 -15.90 11.51 -33.18
C GLU A 412 -15.88 12.66 -34.20
N ALA A 413 -17.03 13.03 -34.77
CA ALA A 413 -17.12 14.17 -35.69
C ALA A 413 -16.79 15.50 -34.99
N ALA A 414 -17.19 15.66 -33.73
CA ALA A 414 -16.88 16.85 -32.94
C ALA A 414 -15.38 16.93 -32.59
N GLU A 415 -14.75 15.81 -32.24
CA GLU A 415 -13.30 15.72 -32.01
C GLU A 415 -12.51 15.98 -33.29
N GLU A 416 -12.94 15.47 -34.44
CA GLU A 416 -12.26 15.69 -35.72
C GLU A 416 -12.31 17.17 -36.14
N VAL A 417 -13.45 17.84 -35.92
CA VAL A 417 -13.60 19.29 -36.16
C VAL A 417 -12.72 20.09 -35.20
N LYS A 418 -12.61 19.67 -33.93
CA LYS A 418 -11.75 20.31 -32.93
C LYS A 418 -10.26 20.16 -33.28
N ALA A 419 -9.83 18.95 -33.68
CA ALA A 419 -8.48 18.67 -34.15
C ALA A 419 -8.13 19.48 -35.40
N ARG A 420 -9.04 19.58 -36.39
CA ARG A 420 -8.86 20.41 -37.58
C ARG A 420 -8.78 21.91 -37.26
N ARG A 421 -9.47 22.37 -36.21
CA ARG A 421 -9.38 23.77 -35.71
C ARG A 421 -8.07 24.06 -34.97
N GLU A 422 -7.55 23.10 -34.21
CA GLU A 422 -6.28 23.24 -33.48
C GLU A 422 -5.08 23.23 -34.43
N VAL A 423 -5.09 22.39 -35.48
CA VAL A 423 -4.06 22.40 -36.55
C VAL A 423 -4.04 23.74 -37.31
N ARG A 424 -5.19 24.44 -37.41
CA ARG A 424 -5.30 25.75 -38.07
C ARG A 424 -4.81 26.93 -37.21
N ARG A 425 -4.58 26.72 -35.90
CA ARG A 425 -4.11 27.75 -34.95
C ARG A 425 -2.65 27.49 -34.52
N SER A 426 -1.74 27.44 -35.50
CA SER A 426 -0.30 27.56 -35.22
C SER A 426 0.13 29.04 -35.30
N PRO A 427 0.94 29.57 -34.36
CA PRO A 427 1.43 30.95 -34.45
C PRO A 427 2.45 31.06 -35.59
N ARG A 428 2.18 31.98 -36.53
CA ARG A 428 3.10 32.36 -37.61
C ARG A 428 4.44 32.81 -37.01
N LYS A 429 5.51 32.05 -37.27
CA LYS A 429 6.90 32.38 -36.92
C LYS A 429 7.28 33.69 -37.62
N ARG A 430 7.32 34.80 -36.88
CA ARG A 430 7.74 36.11 -37.41
C ARG A 430 9.27 36.15 -37.36
N VAL A 431 9.90 36.19 -38.53
CA VAL A 431 11.34 36.41 -38.68
C VAL A 431 11.66 37.83 -38.19
N MET A 432 12.51 37.97 -37.17
CA MET A 432 13.10 39.27 -36.80
C MET A 432 14.59 39.25 -37.12
N THR A 433 14.99 40.18 -37.96
CA THR A 433 16.37 40.59 -38.22
C THR A 433 16.88 41.48 -37.08
N ASN A 434 18.14 41.28 -36.69
CA ASN A 434 18.88 42.03 -35.66
C ASN A 434 18.76 43.57 -35.78
N SER A 435 18.49 44.24 -34.66
CA SER A 435 19.25 45.44 -34.22
C SER A 435 18.90 45.85 -32.78
N GLY A 436 19.93 46.23 -32.00
CA GLY A 436 19.82 47.30 -31.01
C GLY A 436 19.48 46.94 -29.56
N LEU A 437 20.50 47.07 -28.70
CA LEU A 437 20.42 47.24 -27.24
C LEU A 437 19.44 48.34 -26.82
N LYS A 438 18.23 47.99 -26.38
CA LYS A 438 17.39 48.76 -25.44
C LYS A 438 16.12 47.95 -25.11
N GLY A 439 16.03 47.45 -23.88
CA GLY A 439 14.86 46.68 -23.43
C GLY A 439 15.08 45.91 -22.12
N PHE A 440 16.26 46.02 -21.51
CA PHE A 440 16.58 45.42 -20.21
C PHE A 440 16.11 46.30 -19.02
N ALA A 441 15.43 47.42 -19.27
CA ALA A 441 14.96 48.35 -18.23
C ALA A 441 13.49 48.13 -17.79
N ASP A 442 12.70 47.31 -18.49
CA ASP A 442 11.27 47.10 -18.18
C ASP A 442 10.96 45.81 -17.39
N ARG A 443 11.98 45.16 -16.79
CA ARG A 443 11.79 43.92 -16.01
C ARG A 443 11.96 44.05 -14.50
N VAL A 444 12.00 45.27 -13.97
CA VAL A 444 12.04 45.50 -12.52
C VAL A 444 11.04 46.59 -12.16
N GLY A 445 9.76 46.24 -12.04
CA GLY A 445 8.76 47.19 -11.59
C GLY A 445 7.33 46.80 -11.86
N GLU A 446 6.88 45.62 -11.43
CA GLU A 446 5.44 45.35 -11.25
C GLU A 446 5.24 44.13 -10.32
N SER A 447 5.54 44.35 -9.04
CA SER A 447 4.97 43.60 -7.93
C SER A 447 4.41 44.64 -6.97
N LEU A 448 3.20 44.41 -6.47
CA LEU A 448 2.39 45.24 -5.57
C LEU A 448 1.38 46.13 -6.31
N HIS A 449 0.13 45.67 -6.38
CA HIS A 449 -1.01 46.29 -5.69
C HIS A 449 -2.29 45.50 -6.00
N GLY A 450 -2.93 44.96 -4.95
CA GLY A 450 -4.29 44.48 -5.05
C GLY A 450 -5.29 45.63 -5.13
N LYS A 451 -6.44 45.40 -5.74
CA LYS A 451 -7.72 46.00 -5.34
C LYS A 451 -8.90 45.32 -6.02
N SER A 452 -9.88 45.05 -5.18
CA SER A 452 -11.25 44.67 -5.50
C SER A 452 -12.04 45.84 -6.11
N SER A 453 -13.23 45.45 -6.59
CA SER A 453 -14.48 46.19 -6.80
C SER A 453 -14.68 46.91 -8.13
N GLY A 454 -15.75 46.50 -8.82
CA GLY A 454 -16.39 47.16 -9.94
C GLY A 454 -17.90 46.90 -9.86
N VAL A 455 -18.59 47.83 -9.19
CA VAL A 455 -20.05 48.06 -9.21
C VAL A 455 -20.40 48.85 -10.47
N LEU A 456 -21.62 48.67 -11.00
CA LEU A 456 -22.52 49.64 -11.67
C LEU A 456 -23.59 48.83 -12.46
N SER A 457 -24.90 49.11 -12.50
CA SER A 457 -25.75 50.12 -11.87
C SER A 457 -27.22 49.90 -12.31
N VAL A 458 -28.19 50.37 -11.48
CA VAL A 458 -29.45 51.10 -11.85
C VAL A 458 -30.59 50.26 -12.47
N ASP A 459 -31.88 50.38 -12.13
CA ASP A 459 -32.79 51.43 -11.60
C ASP A 459 -33.89 50.70 -10.76
N GLY A 460 -34.74 51.24 -9.87
CA GLY A 460 -35.21 52.59 -9.56
C GLY A 460 -36.66 52.47 -9.03
N GLY A 461 -37.10 53.31 -8.08
CA GLY A 461 -38.54 53.52 -7.82
C GLY A 461 -39.01 53.61 -6.35
N ARG A 462 -39.28 54.85 -5.91
CA ARG A 462 -39.98 55.31 -4.70
C ARG A 462 -41.30 54.55 -4.46
N ARG A 463 -41.79 54.31 -3.24
CA ARG A 463 -42.11 55.21 -2.12
C ARG A 463 -42.22 54.40 -0.83
#